data_AF-A0A497QYE4-F1
#
_entry.id   AF-A0A497QYE4-F1
#
_cell.length_a   1.000
_cell.length_b   1.000
_cell.length_c   1.000
_cell.angle_alpha   90.00
_cell.angle_beta   90.00
_cell.angle_gamma   90.00
#
_symmetry.space_group_name_H-M   'P 1'
#
loop_
_entity.id
_entity.type
_entity.pdbx_description
1 polymer ?
#
loop_
_entity_poly.entity_id
_entity_poly.type
_entity_poly.pdbx_seq_one_letter_code
_entity_poly.pdbx_strand_id
1 'polypeptide(L)'
;MTMTIASLAKKGYKGCSVRRLLNEPELRKQINEDPAVRGNVHSKGIVMDKIAVSGKVLLIGPTGEAKTLFARTILKHLTNAINERKYHIAGCPFNEDAGYLIHIAENYAKDPAASAEVLKNLCPFCKQNIAESIKKVTNQDINLDRSNDILALETEQVIKALNAVKADKTVVNVAQIDPRNDPEGLYMLLAGVENLEQLFGGKTSTTFSPMAHKVGVLSQGFVVVNEIQRLPLNFLEALMGFLEDPSGIKYSIQGRPVFVDGAMIFTSNAPLSVFGEEAQPIINRIPEVLWPARTKLERIKIVEDMFKEHLTLCLNDMTANPALVSLLE
;
A
#
# COMPACT_ATOMS: atom_id res chain seq x y z
N MET A 1 -7.51 25.61 -3.75
CA MET A 1 -7.73 25.44 -5.20
C MET A 1 -7.94 23.97 -5.48
N THR A 2 -9.03 23.62 -6.14
CA THR A 2 -9.31 22.24 -6.57
C THR A 2 -8.30 21.82 -7.64
N MET A 3 -7.57 20.72 -7.42
CA MET A 3 -6.66 20.18 -8.44
C MET A 3 -7.47 19.38 -9.47
N THR A 4 -7.15 19.54 -10.74
CA THR A 4 -7.62 18.69 -11.83
C THR A 4 -6.45 17.92 -12.44
N ILE A 5 -6.75 16.87 -13.21
CA ILE A 5 -5.75 16.11 -13.98
C ILE A 5 -4.88 17.05 -14.84
N ALA A 6 -5.48 18.00 -15.56
CA ALA A 6 -4.73 19.00 -16.34
C ALA A 6 -3.79 19.86 -15.48
N SER A 7 -4.26 20.29 -14.29
CA SER A 7 -3.44 21.12 -13.39
C SER A 7 -2.26 20.34 -12.80
N LEU A 8 -2.44 19.04 -12.54
CA LEU A 8 -1.39 18.16 -12.05
C LEU A 8 -0.35 17.87 -13.13
N ALA A 9 -0.80 17.56 -14.35
CA ALA A 9 0.09 17.37 -15.50
C ALA A 9 0.96 18.62 -15.74
N LYS A 10 0.36 19.82 -15.68
CA LYS A 10 1.09 21.10 -15.81
C LYS A 10 2.14 21.31 -14.71
N LYS A 11 1.92 20.76 -13.51
CA LYS A 11 2.88 20.77 -12.40
C LYS A 11 3.96 19.68 -12.52
N GLY A 12 3.94 18.89 -13.58
CA GLY A 12 4.89 17.80 -13.81
C GLY A 12 4.60 16.54 -12.99
N TYR A 13 3.39 16.40 -12.42
CA TYR A 13 2.99 15.16 -11.76
C TYR A 13 2.85 14.04 -12.80
N LYS A 14 3.45 12.89 -12.53
CA LYS A 14 3.43 11.70 -13.41
C LYS A 14 2.91 10.44 -12.73
N GLY A 15 2.27 10.59 -11.57
CA GLY A 15 1.86 9.49 -10.72
C GLY A 15 2.89 9.05 -9.69
N CYS A 16 2.43 8.43 -8.60
CA CYS A 16 3.26 7.99 -7.49
C CYS A 16 2.79 6.61 -7.03
N SER A 17 3.73 5.68 -6.83
CA SER A 17 3.44 4.34 -6.28
C SER A 17 4.56 3.85 -5.40
N VAL A 18 4.24 2.87 -4.55
CA VAL A 18 5.22 2.18 -3.72
C VAL A 18 6.36 1.59 -4.56
N ARG A 19 6.03 0.96 -5.70
CA ARG A 19 7.02 0.41 -6.63
C ARG A 19 7.98 1.48 -7.16
N ARG A 20 7.45 2.64 -7.58
CA ARG A 20 8.28 3.75 -8.07
C ARG A 20 9.18 4.28 -6.97
N LEU A 21 8.61 4.54 -5.80
CA LEU A 21 9.31 5.07 -4.63
C LEU A 21 10.45 4.14 -4.19
N LEU A 22 10.21 2.83 -4.14
CA LEU A 22 11.24 1.84 -3.77
C LEU A 22 12.32 1.62 -4.84
N ASN A 23 12.16 2.20 -6.03
CA ASN A 23 13.21 2.26 -7.05
C ASN A 23 14.01 3.56 -6.99
N GLU A 24 13.65 4.52 -6.13
CA GLU A 24 14.40 5.77 -5.95
C GLU A 24 15.62 5.55 -5.04
N PRO A 25 16.85 5.80 -5.52
CA PRO A 25 18.06 5.56 -4.72
C PRO A 25 18.09 6.30 -3.39
N GLU A 26 17.63 7.56 -3.38
CA GLU A 26 17.63 8.40 -2.18
C GLU A 26 16.69 7.87 -1.10
N LEU A 27 15.47 7.44 -1.47
CA LEU A 27 14.54 6.87 -0.50
C LEU A 27 15.05 5.53 0.05
N ARG A 28 15.60 4.66 -0.83
CA ARG A 28 16.21 3.40 -0.38
C ARG A 28 17.38 3.64 0.58
N LYS A 29 18.19 4.67 0.32
CA LYS A 29 19.27 5.09 1.21
C LYS A 29 18.73 5.53 2.56
N GLN A 30 17.72 6.40 2.60
CA GLN A 30 17.06 6.83 3.84
C GLN A 30 16.51 5.65 4.66
N ILE A 31 15.85 4.67 4.01
CA ILE A 31 15.33 3.46 4.67
C ILE A 31 16.47 2.58 5.20
N ASN A 32 17.54 2.40 4.43
CA ASN A 32 18.68 1.56 4.81
C ASN A 32 19.48 2.17 5.96
N GLU A 33 19.66 3.48 5.95
CA GLU A 33 20.46 4.24 6.92
C GLU A 33 19.64 4.71 8.14
N ASP A 34 18.34 4.43 8.18
CA ASP A 34 17.47 4.82 9.29
C ASP A 34 18.04 4.34 10.64
N PRO A 35 18.29 5.26 11.58
CA PRO A 35 18.96 4.93 12.85
C PRO A 35 18.12 4.03 13.75
N ALA A 36 16.80 3.98 13.59
CA ALA A 36 15.92 3.13 14.40
C ALA A 36 16.15 1.64 14.14
N VAL A 37 16.66 1.26 12.96
CA VAL A 37 16.99 -0.13 12.64
C VAL A 37 18.37 -0.20 12.00
N ARG A 38 19.37 -0.58 12.79
CA ARG A 38 20.72 -0.80 12.27
C ARG A 38 20.91 -2.20 11.71
N GLY A 39 21.87 -2.29 10.77
CA GLY A 39 22.35 -3.54 10.19
C GLY A 39 21.43 -4.15 9.13
N ASN A 40 21.73 -5.38 8.73
CA ASN A 40 20.92 -6.19 7.81
C ASN A 40 20.64 -5.52 6.44
N VAL A 41 21.57 -4.69 5.95
CA VAL A 41 21.40 -3.89 4.71
C VAL A 41 20.98 -4.74 3.51
N HIS A 42 21.57 -5.92 3.37
CA HIS A 42 21.21 -6.85 2.29
C HIS A 42 19.75 -7.31 2.39
N SER A 43 19.32 -7.78 3.58
CA SER A 43 17.93 -8.21 3.82
C SER A 43 16.93 -7.07 3.67
N LYS A 44 17.28 -5.86 4.13
CA LYS A 44 16.45 -4.64 3.88
C LYS A 44 16.26 -4.40 2.38
N GLY A 45 17.34 -4.54 1.60
CA GLY A 45 17.31 -4.47 0.14
C GLY A 45 16.31 -5.46 -0.47
N ILE A 46 16.41 -6.73 -0.09
CA ILE A 46 15.50 -7.78 -0.57
C ILE A 46 14.05 -7.48 -0.19
N VAL A 47 13.79 -7.05 1.06
CA VAL A 47 12.44 -6.68 1.51
C VAL A 47 11.87 -5.57 0.63
N MET A 48 12.64 -4.51 0.36
CA MET A 48 12.22 -3.42 -0.53
C MET A 48 11.91 -3.93 -1.94
N ASP A 49 12.72 -4.84 -2.48
CA ASP A 49 12.48 -5.41 -3.82
C ASP A 49 11.19 -6.26 -3.85
N LYS A 50 10.95 -7.07 -2.81
CA LYS A 50 9.73 -7.88 -2.71
C LYS A 50 8.48 -7.01 -2.59
N ILE A 51 8.52 -5.93 -1.80
CA ILE A 51 7.42 -4.97 -1.71
C ILE A 51 7.22 -4.24 -3.04
N ALA A 52 8.29 -3.82 -3.71
CA ALA A 52 8.20 -3.12 -5.00
C ALA A 52 7.56 -3.99 -6.10
N VAL A 53 7.79 -5.30 -6.06
CA VAL A 53 7.22 -6.25 -7.02
C VAL A 53 5.81 -6.68 -6.63
N SER A 54 5.60 -7.08 -5.38
CA SER A 54 4.39 -7.81 -4.97
C SER A 54 3.49 -7.04 -4.01
N GLY A 55 3.86 -5.84 -3.58
CA GLY A 55 3.11 -5.06 -2.58
C GLY A 55 3.03 -5.72 -1.20
N LYS A 56 3.56 -6.94 -1.03
CA LYS A 56 3.50 -7.71 0.20
C LYS A 56 4.79 -8.47 0.47
N VAL A 57 5.09 -8.76 1.73
CA VAL A 57 6.28 -9.53 2.11
C VAL A 57 6.12 -10.11 3.49
N LEU A 58 6.68 -11.29 3.72
CA LEU A 58 6.80 -11.91 5.04
C LEU A 58 8.26 -11.87 5.50
N LEU A 59 8.51 -11.27 6.66
CA LEU A 59 9.81 -11.28 7.31
C LEU A 59 9.86 -12.40 8.35
N ILE A 60 10.75 -13.37 8.15
CA ILE A 60 10.93 -14.52 9.04
C ILE A 60 12.26 -14.39 9.75
N GLY A 61 12.28 -14.35 11.08
CA GLY A 61 13.56 -14.34 11.79
C GLY A 61 13.41 -14.32 13.31
N PRO A 62 14.53 -14.32 14.04
CA PRO A 62 14.52 -14.44 15.49
C PRO A 62 13.77 -13.30 16.18
N THR A 63 13.23 -13.58 17.37
CA THR A 63 12.75 -12.54 18.29
C THR A 63 13.91 -11.61 18.67
N GLY A 64 13.64 -10.31 18.84
CA GLY A 64 14.65 -9.32 19.26
C GLY A 64 15.54 -8.77 18.14
N GLU A 65 15.47 -9.30 16.92
CA GLU A 65 16.30 -8.83 15.78
C GLU A 65 15.66 -7.66 15.00
N ALA A 66 14.70 -6.95 15.62
CA ALA A 66 14.08 -5.73 15.10
C ALA A 66 13.35 -5.85 13.73
N LYS A 67 12.97 -7.04 13.28
CA LYS A 67 12.18 -7.25 12.04
C LYS A 67 10.87 -6.44 12.02
N THR A 68 10.12 -6.46 13.12
CA THR A 68 8.86 -5.73 13.27
C THR A 68 9.08 -4.23 13.33
N LEU A 69 10.18 -3.80 13.97
CA LEU A 69 10.58 -2.40 13.95
C LEU A 69 10.93 -1.96 12.53
N PHE A 70 11.65 -2.78 11.77
CA PHE A 70 11.95 -2.49 10.36
C PHE A 70 10.70 -2.40 9.50
N ALA A 71 9.75 -3.34 9.64
CA ALA A 71 8.46 -3.30 8.97
C ALA A 71 7.74 -1.96 9.23
N ARG A 72 7.75 -1.46 10.46
CA ARG A 72 7.16 -0.15 10.79
C ARG A 72 7.95 1.00 10.18
N THR A 73 9.28 0.97 10.26
CA THR A 73 10.17 2.01 9.72
C THR A 73 9.99 2.17 8.20
N ILE A 74 10.01 1.07 7.45
CA ILE A 74 9.82 1.14 5.99
C ILE A 74 8.43 1.68 5.62
N LEU A 75 7.36 1.24 6.30
CA LEU A 75 6.02 1.78 6.04
C LEU A 75 5.91 3.26 6.40
N LYS A 76 6.58 3.72 7.46
CA LYS A 76 6.64 5.14 7.81
C LYS A 76 7.29 5.98 6.70
N HIS A 77 8.44 5.53 6.17
CA HIS A 77 9.09 6.20 5.03
C HIS A 77 8.19 6.23 3.79
N LEU A 78 7.56 5.10 3.46
CA LEU A 78 6.66 5.01 2.31
C LEU A 78 5.43 5.90 2.45
N THR A 79 4.76 5.86 3.60
CA THR A 79 3.57 6.69 3.86
C THR A 79 3.90 8.17 3.86
N ASN A 80 5.03 8.60 4.44
CA ASN A 80 5.50 9.98 4.33
C ASN A 80 5.72 10.39 2.87
N ALA A 81 6.44 9.58 2.09
CA ALA A 81 6.70 9.88 0.68
C ALA A 81 5.40 9.94 -0.15
N ILE A 82 4.43 9.05 0.11
CA ILE A 82 3.10 9.08 -0.52
C ILE A 82 2.34 10.35 -0.12
N ASN A 83 2.27 10.65 1.19
CA ASN A 83 1.58 11.83 1.71
C ASN A 83 2.19 13.13 1.18
N GLU A 84 3.49 13.18 0.94
CA GLU A 84 4.13 14.35 0.33
C GLU A 84 3.83 14.48 -1.16
N ARG A 85 3.81 13.37 -1.91
CA ARG A 85 3.94 13.42 -3.38
C ARG A 85 2.70 13.01 -4.14
N LYS A 86 1.88 12.10 -3.60
CA LYS A 86 0.77 11.46 -4.32
C LYS A 86 -0.50 12.30 -4.36
N TYR A 87 -1.19 12.23 -5.48
CA TYR A 87 -2.57 12.68 -5.67
C TYR A 87 -3.39 11.52 -6.24
N HIS A 88 -4.66 11.41 -5.83
CA HIS A 88 -5.59 10.39 -6.30
C HIS A 88 -6.77 11.01 -7.03
N ILE A 89 -7.48 10.19 -7.81
CA ILE A 89 -8.74 10.58 -8.45
C ILE A 89 -9.74 10.89 -7.34
N ALA A 90 -10.28 12.12 -7.33
CA ALA A 90 -11.17 12.58 -6.27
C ALA A 90 -12.38 11.65 -6.10
N GLY A 91 -12.87 11.48 -4.87
CA GLY A 91 -14.04 10.62 -4.58
C GLY A 91 -13.78 9.11 -4.67
N CYS A 92 -12.53 8.67 -4.86
CA CYS A 92 -12.15 7.26 -4.85
C CYS A 92 -11.69 6.81 -3.45
N PRO A 93 -12.40 5.88 -2.77
CA PRO A 93 -12.01 5.40 -1.43
C PRO A 93 -10.73 4.53 -1.45
N PHE A 94 -10.29 4.10 -2.63
CA PHE A 94 -9.08 3.29 -2.82
C PHE A 94 -7.85 4.12 -3.17
N ASN A 95 -7.98 5.45 -3.20
CA ASN A 95 -6.88 6.36 -3.54
C ASN A 95 -6.16 6.03 -4.86
N GLU A 96 -6.88 5.53 -5.87
CA GLU A 96 -6.30 5.22 -7.19
C GLU A 96 -5.58 6.45 -7.76
N ASP A 97 -4.31 6.27 -8.14
CA ASP A 97 -3.41 7.36 -8.51
C ASP A 97 -3.91 8.20 -9.69
N ALA A 98 -3.88 9.53 -9.54
CA ALA A 98 -4.31 10.46 -10.59
C ALA A 98 -3.43 10.43 -11.86
N GLY A 99 -2.20 9.93 -11.73
CA GLY A 99 -1.25 9.74 -12.83
C GLY A 99 -1.71 8.73 -13.87
N TYR A 100 -2.60 7.79 -13.52
CA TYR A 100 -3.27 6.94 -14.51
C TYR A 100 -3.99 7.79 -15.56
N LEU A 101 -4.81 8.76 -15.13
CA LEU A 101 -5.57 9.61 -16.06
C LEU A 101 -4.67 10.57 -16.84
N ILE A 102 -3.58 11.06 -16.25
CA ILE A 102 -2.58 11.86 -16.97
C ILE A 102 -1.98 11.03 -18.11
N HIS A 103 -1.47 9.83 -17.79
CA HIS A 103 -0.86 8.97 -18.79
C HIS A 103 -1.84 8.53 -19.88
N ILE A 104 -3.10 8.26 -19.53
CA ILE A 104 -4.16 7.95 -20.48
C ILE A 104 -4.43 9.16 -21.38
N ALA A 105 -4.63 10.36 -20.82
CA ALA A 105 -4.89 11.56 -21.60
C ALA A 105 -3.75 11.90 -22.56
N GLU A 106 -2.49 11.70 -22.16
CA GLU A 106 -1.31 11.92 -23.01
C GLU A 106 -1.15 10.90 -24.14
N ASN A 107 -1.64 9.67 -23.96
CA ASN A 107 -1.46 8.58 -24.92
C ASN A 107 -2.73 8.21 -25.69
N TYR A 108 -3.89 8.76 -25.33
CA TYR A 108 -5.17 8.38 -25.94
C TYR A 108 -5.15 8.55 -27.46
N ALA A 109 -4.59 9.65 -27.96
CA ALA A 109 -4.48 9.90 -29.41
C ALA A 109 -3.58 8.91 -30.16
N LYS A 110 -2.64 8.25 -29.46
CA LYS A 110 -1.72 7.27 -30.05
C LYS A 110 -2.27 5.85 -29.99
N ASP A 111 -2.90 5.50 -28.87
CA ASP A 111 -3.45 4.17 -28.63
C ASP A 111 -4.78 4.26 -27.83
N PRO A 112 -5.89 4.57 -28.52
CA PRO A 112 -7.21 4.65 -27.88
C PRO A 112 -7.65 3.32 -27.28
N ALA A 113 -7.36 2.19 -27.96
CA ALA A 113 -7.81 0.86 -27.53
C ALA A 113 -7.14 0.44 -26.22
N ALA A 114 -5.82 0.61 -26.12
CA ALA A 114 -5.10 0.38 -24.87
C ALA A 114 -5.62 1.26 -23.74
N SER A 115 -5.84 2.54 -24.05
CA SER A 115 -6.30 3.55 -23.10
C SER A 115 -7.69 3.25 -22.55
N ALA A 116 -8.63 2.87 -23.42
CA ALA A 116 -9.98 2.44 -23.06
C ALA A 116 -9.96 1.19 -22.16
N GLU A 117 -9.08 0.22 -22.44
CA GLU A 117 -8.96 -0.96 -21.59
C GLU A 117 -8.42 -0.63 -20.19
N VAL A 118 -7.50 0.35 -20.06
CA VAL A 118 -7.06 0.80 -18.73
C VAL A 118 -8.21 1.47 -17.98
N LEU A 119 -8.98 2.35 -18.64
CA LEU A 119 -10.13 3.03 -18.03
C LEU A 119 -11.18 2.03 -17.51
N LYS A 120 -11.45 0.98 -18.28
CA LYS A 120 -12.37 -0.12 -17.89
C LYS A 120 -11.95 -0.83 -16.60
N ASN A 121 -10.63 -0.96 -16.40
CA ASN A 121 -10.06 -1.63 -15.24
C ASN A 121 -9.95 -0.76 -13.98
N LEU A 122 -10.29 0.53 -14.05
CA LEU A 122 -10.36 1.41 -12.86
C LEU A 122 -11.49 0.98 -11.92
N CYS A 123 -11.43 1.40 -10.66
CA CYS A 123 -12.49 1.08 -9.70
C CYS A 123 -13.82 1.74 -10.09
N PRO A 124 -14.97 1.21 -9.64
CA PRO A 124 -16.28 1.75 -9.96
C PRO A 124 -16.44 3.25 -9.63
N PHE A 125 -15.86 3.71 -8.52
CA PHE A 125 -15.90 5.13 -8.11
C PHE A 125 -15.16 6.05 -9.08
N CYS A 126 -13.95 5.65 -9.49
CA CYS A 126 -13.19 6.38 -10.51
C CYS A 126 -13.95 6.41 -11.83
N LYS A 127 -14.51 5.26 -12.25
CA LYS A 127 -15.31 5.16 -13.46
C LYS A 127 -16.51 6.10 -13.41
N GLN A 128 -17.25 6.15 -12.31
CA GLN A 128 -18.37 7.07 -12.17
C GLN A 128 -17.95 8.53 -12.38
N ASN A 129 -16.87 8.96 -11.73
CA ASN A 129 -16.38 10.35 -11.84
C ASN A 129 -15.90 10.69 -13.27
N ILE A 130 -15.31 9.72 -13.96
CA ILE A 130 -14.88 9.87 -15.36
C ILE A 130 -16.10 9.92 -16.29
N ALA A 131 -17.08 9.03 -16.11
CA ALA A 131 -18.32 9.01 -16.88
C ALA A 131 -19.11 10.31 -16.73
N GLU A 132 -19.21 10.85 -15.51
CA GLU A 132 -19.81 12.17 -15.26
C GLU A 132 -19.05 13.31 -15.95
N SER A 133 -17.72 13.24 -15.97
CA SER A 133 -16.90 14.22 -16.69
C SER A 133 -17.12 14.15 -18.21
N ILE A 134 -17.20 12.93 -18.76
CA ILE A 134 -17.49 12.69 -20.17
C ILE A 134 -18.88 13.21 -20.52
N LYS A 135 -19.91 12.87 -19.74
CA LYS A 135 -21.28 13.36 -19.91
C LYS A 135 -21.33 14.89 -19.96
N LYS A 136 -20.58 15.59 -19.11
CA LYS A 136 -20.51 17.07 -19.12
C LYS A 136 -19.89 17.64 -20.40
N VAL A 137 -19.02 16.91 -21.07
CA VAL A 137 -18.34 17.35 -22.30
C VAL A 137 -19.11 16.95 -23.55
N THR A 138 -19.71 15.76 -23.57
CA THR A 138 -20.32 15.14 -24.77
C THR A 138 -21.84 15.11 -24.74
N ASN A 139 -22.46 15.36 -23.59
CA ASN A 139 -23.89 15.12 -23.31
C ASN A 139 -24.34 13.65 -23.52
N GLN A 140 -23.39 12.71 -23.56
CA GLN A 140 -23.67 11.28 -23.72
C GLN A 140 -23.41 10.52 -22.42
N ASP A 141 -24.30 9.59 -22.09
CA ASP A 141 -24.07 8.60 -21.05
C ASP A 141 -23.27 7.43 -21.66
N ILE A 142 -22.15 7.08 -21.04
CA ILE A 142 -21.29 5.99 -21.48
C ILE A 142 -21.11 4.95 -20.38
N ASN A 143 -20.94 3.68 -20.79
CA ASN A 143 -20.55 2.63 -19.88
C ASN A 143 -19.05 2.34 -20.02
N LEU A 144 -18.26 2.75 -19.02
CA LEU A 144 -16.81 2.51 -19.00
C LEU A 144 -16.43 1.02 -18.87
N ASP A 145 -17.35 0.13 -18.53
CA ASP A 145 -17.11 -1.33 -18.55
C ASP A 145 -17.01 -1.88 -19.99
N ARG A 146 -17.43 -1.09 -20.98
CA ARG A 146 -17.41 -1.45 -22.40
C ARG A 146 -16.43 -0.54 -23.14
N SER A 147 -15.25 -1.06 -23.44
CA SER A 147 -14.20 -0.31 -24.16
C SER A 147 -14.71 0.30 -25.47
N ASN A 148 -15.66 -0.36 -26.17
CA ASN A 148 -16.27 0.14 -27.41
C ASN A 148 -17.07 1.44 -27.22
N ASP A 149 -17.73 1.63 -26.08
CA ASP A 149 -18.52 2.83 -25.80
C ASP A 149 -17.58 4.05 -25.65
N ILE A 150 -16.37 3.83 -25.13
CA ILE A 150 -15.32 4.86 -25.00
C ILE A 150 -14.70 5.17 -26.37
N LEU A 151 -14.46 4.14 -27.17
CA LEU A 151 -13.85 4.26 -28.50
C LEU A 151 -14.76 4.93 -29.54
N ALA A 152 -16.07 4.94 -29.31
CA ALA A 152 -17.04 5.64 -30.16
C ALA A 152 -16.99 7.16 -29.99
N LEU A 153 -16.33 7.67 -28.94
CA LEU A 153 -16.19 9.10 -28.69
C LEU A 153 -15.00 9.70 -29.45
N GLU A 154 -15.15 10.98 -29.82
CA GLU A 154 -14.06 11.74 -30.42
C GLU A 154 -12.88 11.89 -29.45
N THR A 155 -11.67 11.67 -29.95
CA THR A 155 -10.42 11.68 -29.17
C THR A 155 -10.26 12.96 -28.34
N GLU A 156 -10.50 14.12 -28.94
CA GLU A 156 -10.36 15.41 -28.25
C GLU A 156 -11.36 15.57 -27.09
N GLN A 157 -12.57 15.02 -27.24
CA GLN A 157 -13.60 15.08 -26.22
C GLN A 157 -13.24 14.20 -25.02
N VAL A 158 -12.72 13.00 -25.27
CA VAL A 158 -12.23 12.10 -24.21
C VAL A 158 -11.08 12.76 -23.45
N ILE A 159 -10.07 13.26 -24.16
CA ILE A 159 -8.91 13.93 -23.55
C ILE A 159 -9.36 15.14 -22.72
N LYS A 160 -10.29 15.96 -23.24
CA LYS A 160 -10.84 17.11 -22.51
C LYS A 160 -11.58 16.69 -21.24
N ALA A 161 -12.39 15.62 -21.31
CA ALA A 161 -13.12 15.09 -20.17
C ALA A 161 -12.18 14.53 -19.09
N LEU A 162 -11.17 13.75 -19.47
CA LEU A 162 -10.16 13.22 -18.54
C LEU A 162 -9.41 14.34 -17.82
N ASN A 163 -9.03 15.39 -18.56
CA ASN A 163 -8.34 16.57 -18.02
C ASN A 163 -9.17 17.38 -17.02
N ALA A 164 -10.50 17.31 -17.12
CA ALA A 164 -11.43 17.98 -16.22
C ALA A 164 -11.72 17.20 -14.92
N VAL A 165 -11.34 15.91 -14.84
CA VAL A 165 -11.51 15.10 -13.63
C VAL A 165 -10.73 15.74 -12.47
N LYS A 166 -11.37 15.80 -11.31
CA LYS A 166 -10.78 16.34 -10.08
C LYS A 166 -9.83 15.34 -9.44
N ALA A 167 -8.83 15.85 -8.75
CA ALA A 167 -7.87 15.06 -7.99
C ALA A 167 -7.70 15.65 -6.59
N ASP A 168 -7.57 14.76 -5.61
CA ASP A 168 -7.39 15.11 -4.21
C ASP A 168 -6.01 14.69 -3.73
N LYS A 169 -5.50 15.42 -2.73
CA LYS A 169 -4.23 15.07 -2.11
C LYS A 169 -4.40 13.76 -1.34
N THR A 170 -3.55 12.77 -1.62
CA THR A 170 -3.62 11.49 -0.93
C THR A 170 -3.07 11.63 0.49
N VAL A 171 -3.82 11.10 1.46
CA VAL A 171 -3.41 10.95 2.85
C VAL A 171 -3.60 9.49 3.23
N VAL A 172 -2.50 8.83 3.59
CA VAL A 172 -2.47 7.46 4.08
C VAL A 172 -1.83 7.40 5.46
N ASN A 173 -2.29 6.44 6.25
CA ASN A 173 -1.73 6.14 7.57
C ASN A 173 -1.19 4.72 7.61
N VAL A 174 -0.31 4.45 8.58
CA VAL A 174 0.18 3.09 8.86
C VAL A 174 -0.77 2.44 9.86
N ALA A 175 -1.26 1.25 9.54
CA ALA A 175 -1.93 0.38 10.49
C ALA A 175 -0.97 -0.70 11.00
N GLN A 176 -1.07 -1.01 12.29
CA GLN A 176 -0.36 -2.13 12.89
C GLN A 176 -1.37 -3.03 13.60
N ILE A 177 -1.42 -4.29 13.18
CA ILE A 177 -2.27 -5.31 13.77
C ILE A 177 -1.37 -6.25 14.56
N ASP A 178 -1.54 -6.26 15.89
CA ASP A 178 -1.00 -7.32 16.74
C ASP A 178 -2.15 -8.25 17.10
N PRO A 179 -2.19 -9.49 16.56
CA PRO A 179 -3.29 -10.41 16.81
C PRO A 179 -3.58 -10.68 18.29
N ARG A 180 -2.63 -10.46 19.19
CA ARG A 180 -2.82 -10.65 20.64
C ARG A 180 -3.58 -9.50 21.29
N ASN A 181 -3.37 -8.28 20.79
CA ASN A 181 -3.82 -7.05 21.44
C ASN A 181 -4.91 -6.34 20.64
N ASP A 182 -5.09 -6.70 19.36
CA ASP A 182 -6.05 -6.09 18.44
C ASP A 182 -6.78 -7.16 17.60
N PRO A 183 -7.58 -8.04 18.24
CA PRO A 183 -8.42 -8.99 17.51
C PRO A 183 -9.47 -8.26 16.66
N GLU A 184 -9.95 -7.08 17.07
CA GLU A 184 -10.94 -6.29 16.30
C GLU A 184 -10.35 -5.77 14.99
N GLY A 185 -9.13 -5.21 14.99
CA GLY A 185 -8.44 -4.78 13.77
C GLY A 185 -8.17 -5.95 12.80
N LEU A 186 -7.93 -7.14 13.34
CA LEU A 186 -7.84 -8.38 12.56
C LEU A 186 -9.20 -8.76 11.93
N TYR A 187 -10.29 -8.79 12.71
CA TYR A 187 -11.63 -9.04 12.18
C TYR A 187 -12.07 -7.98 11.17
N MET A 188 -11.67 -6.73 11.35
CA MET A 188 -11.97 -5.65 10.40
C MET A 188 -11.16 -5.76 9.11
N LEU A 189 -9.90 -6.21 9.19
CA LEU A 189 -9.13 -6.53 7.98
C LEU A 189 -9.84 -7.61 7.17
N LEU A 190 -10.44 -8.60 7.83
CA LEU A 190 -11.28 -9.64 7.21
C LEU A 190 -12.65 -9.12 6.73
N ALA A 191 -13.35 -8.31 7.51
CA ALA A 191 -14.62 -7.70 7.13
C ALA A 191 -14.46 -6.66 5.99
N GLY A 192 -13.27 -6.07 5.84
CA GLY A 192 -12.90 -5.28 4.68
C GLY A 192 -12.86 -6.11 3.39
N VAL A 193 -12.52 -7.40 3.48
CA VAL A 193 -12.56 -8.38 2.37
C VAL A 193 -14.01 -8.68 1.99
N GLU A 194 -14.86 -8.97 2.97
CA GLU A 194 -16.29 -9.20 2.73
C GLU A 194 -17.01 -7.95 2.20
N ASN A 195 -16.62 -6.76 2.64
CA ASN A 195 -17.16 -5.49 2.12
C ASN A 195 -16.65 -5.14 0.72
N LEU A 196 -15.44 -5.58 0.33
CA LEU A 196 -14.94 -5.44 -1.03
C LEU A 196 -15.79 -6.26 -2.01
N GLU A 197 -16.10 -7.52 -1.69
CA GLU A 197 -17.04 -8.33 -2.49
C GLU A 197 -18.44 -7.69 -2.59
N GLN A 198 -18.91 -7.05 -1.50
CA GLN A 198 -20.19 -6.33 -1.47
C GLN A 198 -20.16 -5.03 -2.30
N LEU A 199 -19.04 -4.30 -2.32
CA LEU A 199 -18.78 -3.14 -3.18
C LEU A 199 -18.75 -3.50 -4.68
N PHE A 200 -18.53 -4.78 -5.01
CA PHE A 200 -18.58 -5.31 -6.38
C PHE A 200 -19.93 -5.96 -6.76
N GLY A 201 -21.00 -5.80 -5.96
CA GLY A 201 -22.39 -6.01 -6.44
C GLY A 201 -23.28 -6.99 -5.67
N GLY A 202 -22.96 -7.35 -4.42
CA GLY A 202 -23.82 -8.19 -3.58
C GLY A 202 -24.95 -7.41 -2.86
N LYS A 203 -26.16 -7.98 -2.76
CA LYS A 203 -27.25 -7.43 -1.92
C LYS A 203 -27.06 -7.89 -0.46
N THR A 204 -26.99 -6.96 0.51
CA THR A 204 -26.96 -7.29 1.95
C THR A 204 -27.86 -6.39 2.80
N SER A 205 -28.12 -6.83 4.04
CA SER A 205 -28.98 -6.21 5.05
C SER A 205 -28.24 -5.52 6.20
N THR A 206 -26.91 -5.41 6.13
CA THR A 206 -26.04 -4.81 7.17
C THR A 206 -25.36 -3.55 6.64
N THR A 207 -25.71 -2.39 7.21
CA THR A 207 -25.24 -1.07 6.81
C THR A 207 -23.97 -0.67 7.56
N PHE A 208 -22.80 -1.18 7.14
CA PHE A 208 -21.55 -0.48 7.47
C PHE A 208 -21.30 0.60 6.44
N SER A 209 -21.10 1.84 6.92
CA SER A 209 -20.86 2.97 6.03
C SER A 209 -19.52 2.78 5.30
N PRO A 210 -19.47 2.88 3.96
CA PRO A 210 -18.20 2.91 3.20
C PRO A 210 -17.34 4.14 3.55
N MET A 211 -17.85 5.09 4.35
CA MET A 211 -17.14 6.22 4.93
C MET A 211 -16.60 5.94 6.35
N ALA A 212 -16.71 4.71 6.85
CA ALA A 212 -16.19 4.36 8.17
C ALA A 212 -14.65 4.49 8.18
N HIS A 213 -14.12 5.31 9.10
CA HIS A 213 -12.69 5.63 9.22
C HIS A 213 -11.78 4.39 9.22
N LYS A 214 -12.23 3.28 9.80
CA LYS A 214 -11.47 2.03 9.88
C LYS A 214 -11.47 1.21 8.57
N VAL A 215 -12.53 1.28 7.75
CA VAL A 215 -12.56 0.68 6.39
C VAL A 215 -11.62 1.46 5.46
N GLY A 216 -11.60 2.79 5.59
CA GLY A 216 -10.68 3.67 4.88
C GLY A 216 -9.20 3.43 5.23
N VAL A 217 -8.88 3.05 6.48
CA VAL A 217 -7.49 2.73 6.89
C VAL A 217 -7.00 1.40 6.30
N LEU A 218 -7.88 0.41 6.17
CA LEU A 218 -7.55 -0.90 5.59
C LEU A 218 -7.51 -0.88 4.06
N SER A 219 -8.37 -0.07 3.43
CA SER A 219 -8.35 0.17 1.97
C SER A 219 -7.14 1.00 1.50
N GLN A 220 -6.39 1.60 2.42
CA GLN A 220 -5.18 2.39 2.14
C GLN A 220 -3.90 1.54 2.02
N GLY A 221 -3.95 0.25 2.36
CA GLY A 221 -2.94 -0.74 1.96
C GLY A 221 -1.59 -0.71 2.70
N PHE A 222 -1.36 0.17 3.69
CA PHE A 222 -0.10 0.21 4.46
C PHE A 222 -0.26 -0.45 5.84
N VAL A 223 -0.04 -1.77 5.90
CA VAL A 223 -0.36 -2.58 7.08
C VAL A 223 0.85 -3.41 7.52
N VAL A 224 1.14 -3.41 8.83
CA VAL A 224 2.02 -4.42 9.45
C VAL A 224 1.17 -5.41 10.22
N VAL A 225 1.31 -6.70 9.94
CA VAL A 225 0.71 -7.79 10.72
C VAL A 225 1.81 -8.47 11.51
N ASN A 226 1.73 -8.35 12.84
CA ASN A 226 2.71 -8.90 13.74
C ASN A 226 2.48 -10.39 13.98
N GLU A 227 3.58 -11.15 14.01
CA GLU A 227 3.58 -12.55 14.46
C GLU A 227 2.48 -13.40 13.82
N ILE A 228 2.42 -13.41 12.48
CA ILE A 228 1.39 -14.11 11.71
C ILE A 228 1.31 -15.60 12.07
N GLN A 229 2.40 -16.21 12.56
CA GLN A 229 2.42 -17.59 13.02
C GLN A 229 1.48 -17.88 14.19
N ARG A 230 0.93 -16.83 14.83
CA ARG A 230 0.00 -16.93 15.95
C ARG A 230 -1.46 -16.77 15.52
N LEU A 231 -1.71 -16.48 14.24
CA LEU A 231 -3.07 -16.44 13.72
C LEU A 231 -3.67 -17.84 13.71
N PRO A 232 -4.96 -17.99 14.09
CA PRO A 232 -5.67 -19.24 13.88
C PRO A 232 -5.80 -19.54 12.37
N LEU A 233 -5.83 -20.81 11.99
CA LEU A 233 -5.80 -21.24 10.57
C LEU A 233 -6.95 -20.66 9.73
N ASN A 234 -8.16 -20.63 10.29
CA ASN A 234 -9.32 -20.02 9.62
C ASN A 234 -9.12 -18.53 9.29
N PHE A 235 -8.27 -17.81 10.03
CA PHE A 235 -7.89 -16.42 9.69
C PHE A 235 -6.90 -16.35 8.53
N LEU A 236 -5.98 -17.30 8.46
CA LEU A 236 -5.06 -17.44 7.34
C LEU A 236 -5.82 -17.75 6.04
N GLU A 237 -6.85 -18.59 6.11
CA GLU A 237 -7.76 -18.86 5.00
C GLU A 237 -8.56 -17.63 4.58
N ALA A 238 -9.08 -16.84 5.53
CA ALA A 238 -9.80 -15.59 5.20
C ALA A 238 -8.87 -14.52 4.59
N LEU A 239 -7.59 -14.49 5.01
CA LEU A 239 -6.55 -13.73 4.33
C LEU A 239 -6.29 -14.22 2.90
N MET A 240 -6.54 -15.51 2.58
CA MET A 240 -6.36 -16.01 1.22
C MET A 240 -7.26 -15.28 0.22
N GLY A 241 -8.54 -15.06 0.51
CA GLY A 241 -9.44 -14.32 -0.40
C GLY A 241 -8.93 -12.91 -0.71
N PHE A 242 -8.42 -12.22 0.30
CA PHE A 242 -7.78 -10.91 0.16
C PHE A 242 -6.45 -10.94 -0.61
N LEU A 243 -5.66 -12.01 -0.43
CA LEU A 243 -4.38 -12.22 -1.10
C LEU A 243 -4.54 -12.77 -2.53
N GLU A 244 -5.69 -13.39 -2.82
CA GLU A 244 -6.08 -14.02 -4.08
C GLU A 244 -6.72 -13.03 -5.04
N ASP A 245 -7.50 -12.06 -4.56
CA ASP A 245 -8.15 -11.10 -5.44
C ASP A 245 -7.10 -10.16 -6.08
N PRO A 246 -6.75 -10.37 -7.36
CA PRO A 246 -5.79 -9.52 -8.05
C PRO A 246 -6.37 -8.12 -8.28
N SER A 247 -7.66 -7.89 -7.98
CA SER A 247 -8.31 -6.60 -8.12
C SER A 247 -8.12 -5.67 -6.91
N GLY A 248 -7.71 -6.19 -5.74
CA GLY A 248 -7.38 -5.40 -4.55
C GLY A 248 -5.98 -4.75 -4.59
N ILE A 249 -5.06 -5.35 -5.36
CA ILE A 249 -3.74 -4.78 -5.69
C ILE A 249 -3.54 -5.00 -7.19
N LYS A 250 -4.22 -4.19 -8.02
CA LYS A 250 -4.32 -4.39 -9.47
C LYS A 250 -2.96 -4.44 -10.15
N TYR A 251 -2.50 -5.64 -10.51
CA TYR A 251 -1.44 -5.87 -11.49
C TYR A 251 -2.02 -5.76 -12.91
N SER A 252 -1.45 -4.91 -13.76
CA SER A 252 -1.70 -5.01 -15.20
C SER A 252 -0.98 -6.25 -15.73
N ILE A 253 -1.76 -7.14 -16.35
CA ILE A 253 -1.35 -8.43 -16.91
C ILE A 253 -0.51 -8.25 -18.20
N GLN A 254 -0.08 -7.04 -18.55
CA GLN A 254 0.44 -6.73 -19.91
C GLN A 254 1.69 -5.83 -19.93
N GLY A 255 2.49 -5.78 -18.87
CA GLY A 255 3.76 -5.02 -18.87
C GLY A 255 3.60 -3.49 -18.91
N ARG A 256 2.41 -2.97 -18.65
CA ARG A 256 2.13 -1.52 -18.52
C ARG A 256 2.47 -1.03 -17.10
N PRO A 257 2.78 0.27 -16.91
CA PRO A 257 3.07 0.81 -15.59
C PRO A 257 1.85 0.64 -14.67
N VAL A 258 2.09 -0.07 -13.57
CA VAL A 258 1.12 -0.30 -12.49
C VAL A 258 1.58 0.48 -11.28
N PHE A 259 0.70 1.35 -10.78
CA PHE A 259 0.91 2.04 -9.52
C PHE A 259 0.32 1.17 -8.39
N VAL A 260 1.20 0.45 -7.69
CA VAL A 260 0.86 -0.32 -6.48
C VAL A 260 0.63 0.65 -5.34
N ASP A 261 -0.59 0.66 -4.82
CA ASP A 261 -1.05 1.59 -3.80
C ASP A 261 -1.27 0.87 -2.46
N GLY A 262 -0.16 0.36 -1.92
CA GLY A 262 -0.13 -0.32 -0.63
C GLY A 262 1.19 -1.07 -0.41
N ALA A 263 1.51 -1.31 0.85
CA ALA A 263 2.57 -2.20 1.29
C ALA A 263 2.12 -2.97 2.53
N MET A 264 2.00 -4.28 2.41
CA MET A 264 1.62 -5.16 3.52
C MET A 264 2.79 -6.00 3.98
N ILE A 265 3.13 -5.88 5.25
CA ILE A 265 4.30 -6.53 5.82
C ILE A 265 3.86 -7.46 6.93
N PHE A 266 4.05 -8.75 6.72
CA PHE A 266 3.85 -9.77 7.73
C PHE A 266 5.18 -10.01 8.44
N THR A 267 5.13 -10.27 9.74
CA THR A 267 6.31 -10.69 10.49
C THR A 267 6.06 -12.00 11.18
N SER A 268 7.10 -12.84 11.26
CA SER A 268 7.02 -14.13 11.91
C SER A 268 8.33 -14.55 12.56
N ASN A 269 8.22 -15.34 13.63
CA ASN A 269 9.36 -16.03 14.24
C ASN A 269 9.65 -17.38 13.59
N ALA A 270 8.74 -17.86 12.73
CA ALA A 270 8.82 -19.15 12.06
C ALA A 270 8.37 -19.06 10.59
N PRO A 271 8.87 -19.92 9.69
CA PRO A 271 8.34 -19.99 8.34
C PRO A 271 6.87 -20.39 8.35
N LEU A 272 6.09 -20.00 7.33
CA LEU A 272 4.66 -20.37 7.27
C LEU A 272 4.45 -21.88 7.09
N SER A 273 5.48 -22.64 6.73
CA SER A 273 5.43 -24.11 6.69
C SER A 273 5.11 -24.75 8.04
N VAL A 274 5.25 -24.02 9.16
CA VAL A 274 4.79 -24.51 10.48
C VAL A 274 3.27 -24.70 10.57
N PHE A 275 2.50 -24.13 9.63
CA PHE A 275 1.06 -24.33 9.52
C PHE A 275 0.68 -25.56 8.66
N GLY A 276 1.65 -26.36 8.22
CA GLY A 276 1.40 -27.56 7.41
C GLY A 276 1.01 -27.25 5.96
N GLU A 277 0.53 -28.29 5.24
CA GLU A 277 0.15 -28.20 3.82
C GLU A 277 -0.98 -27.19 3.57
N GLU A 278 -1.82 -26.94 4.58
CA GLU A 278 -2.96 -26.02 4.54
C GLU A 278 -2.54 -24.57 4.29
N ALA A 279 -1.31 -24.17 4.65
CA ALA A 279 -0.76 -22.84 4.39
C ALA A 279 0.00 -22.72 3.07
N GLN A 280 0.17 -23.80 2.31
CA GLN A 280 0.87 -23.78 1.01
C GLN A 280 0.30 -22.73 0.02
N PRO A 281 -1.03 -22.50 -0.06
CA PRO A 281 -1.58 -21.45 -0.91
C PRO A 281 -1.14 -20.03 -0.49
N ILE A 282 -0.82 -19.81 0.78
CA ILE A 282 -0.35 -18.52 1.31
C ILE A 282 1.15 -18.35 1.08
N ILE A 283 1.92 -19.41 1.35
CA ILE A 283 3.37 -19.48 1.08
C ILE A 283 3.67 -19.12 -0.38
N ASN A 284 2.86 -19.64 -1.31
CA ASN A 284 3.06 -19.39 -2.74
C ASN A 284 2.75 -17.93 -3.15
N ARG A 285 2.09 -17.14 -2.30
CA ARG A 285 1.59 -15.79 -2.64
C ARG A 285 2.30 -14.67 -1.90
N ILE A 286 2.80 -14.90 -0.69
CA ILE A 286 3.54 -13.90 0.07
C ILE A 286 5.03 -14.23 -0.06
N PRO A 287 5.85 -13.38 -0.71
CA PRO A 287 7.27 -13.66 -0.79
C PRO A 287 7.90 -13.59 0.60
N GLU A 288 8.61 -14.64 0.96
CA GLU A 288 9.31 -14.75 2.22
C GLU A 288 10.72 -14.15 2.14
N VAL A 289 11.13 -13.46 3.19
CA VAL A 289 12.49 -12.95 3.35
C VAL A 289 13.01 -13.38 4.72
N LEU A 290 14.11 -14.10 4.70
CA LEU A 290 14.85 -14.45 5.91
C LEU A 290 15.50 -13.20 6.49
N TRP A 291 15.18 -12.93 7.75
CA TRP A 291 15.70 -11.84 8.55
C TRP A 291 16.78 -12.39 9.50
N PRO A 292 18.07 -12.20 9.17
CA PRO A 292 19.15 -12.81 9.91
C PRO A 292 19.34 -12.14 11.28
N ALA A 293 19.96 -12.89 12.18
CA ALA A 293 20.52 -12.32 13.40
C ALA A 293 21.63 -11.33 13.04
N ARG A 294 21.65 -10.18 13.70
CA ARG A 294 22.69 -9.17 13.52
C ARG A 294 24.06 -9.70 13.93
N THR A 295 25.09 -9.27 13.21
CA THR A 295 26.49 -9.57 13.50
C THR A 295 26.94 -8.96 14.83
N LYS A 296 28.04 -9.48 15.40
CA LYS A 296 28.63 -8.95 16.63
C LYS A 296 28.95 -7.44 16.53
N LEU A 297 29.50 -7.00 15.40
CA LEU A 297 29.85 -5.59 15.18
C LEU A 297 28.61 -4.69 15.15
N GLU A 298 27.54 -5.12 14.49
CA GLU A 298 26.26 -4.38 14.47
C GLU A 298 25.66 -4.28 15.88
N ARG A 299 25.73 -5.37 16.67
CA ARG A 299 25.25 -5.38 18.06
C ARG A 299 26.05 -4.43 18.95
N ILE A 300 27.38 -4.40 18.84
CA ILE A 300 28.23 -3.45 19.59
C ILE A 300 27.81 -2.02 19.29
N LYS A 301 27.66 -1.67 18.01
CA LYS A 301 27.27 -0.32 17.61
C LYS A 301 25.89 0.09 18.14
N ILE A 302 24.92 -0.83 18.15
CA ILE A 302 23.60 -0.59 18.74
C ILE A 302 23.73 -0.25 20.22
N VAL A 303 24.52 -1.02 20.98
CA VAL A 303 24.75 -0.78 22.41
C VAL A 303 25.43 0.58 22.63
N GLU A 304 26.47 0.91 21.86
CA GLU A 304 27.15 2.21 21.94
C GLU A 304 26.18 3.39 21.72
N ASP A 305 25.26 3.27 20.76
CA ASP A 305 24.28 4.31 20.49
C ASP A 305 23.22 4.42 21.58
N MET A 306 22.75 3.29 22.12
CA MET A 306 21.86 3.29 23.28
C MET A 306 22.50 4.01 24.48
N PHE A 307 23.80 3.79 24.72
CA PHE A 307 24.52 4.52 25.76
C PHE A 307 24.63 6.01 25.46
N LYS A 308 24.93 6.40 24.22
CA LYS A 308 24.98 7.82 23.83
C LYS A 308 23.62 8.51 23.96
N GLU A 309 22.55 7.83 23.55
CA GLU A 309 21.18 8.33 23.70
C GLU A 309 20.83 8.49 25.17
N HIS A 310 21.11 7.47 26.00
CA HIS A 310 20.90 7.54 27.44
C HIS A 310 21.66 8.71 28.08
N LEU A 311 22.95 8.86 27.77
CA LEU A 311 23.76 10.00 28.23
C LEU A 311 23.16 11.34 27.79
N THR A 312 22.72 11.44 26.54
CA THR A 312 22.09 12.66 26.02
C THR A 312 20.79 12.98 26.74
N LEU A 313 19.96 11.98 27.02
CA LEU A 313 18.70 12.15 27.74
C LEU A 313 18.95 12.59 29.20
N CYS A 314 19.90 11.93 29.89
CA CYS A 314 20.32 12.29 31.24
C CYS A 314 20.91 13.69 31.33
N LEU A 315 21.74 14.09 30.35
CA LEU A 315 22.34 15.43 30.30
C LEU A 315 21.31 16.55 30.05
N ASN A 316 20.15 16.22 29.49
CA ASN A 316 19.09 17.17 29.16
C ASN A 316 17.88 17.09 30.12
N ASP A 317 17.98 16.39 31.25
CA ASP A 317 16.86 16.11 32.18
C ASP A 317 15.59 15.59 31.48
N MET A 318 15.79 14.81 30.40
CA MET A 318 14.70 14.19 29.65
C MET A 318 14.52 12.75 30.12
N THR A 319 13.37 12.41 30.68
CA THR A 319 13.03 11.02 30.98
C THR A 319 12.92 10.20 29.69
N ALA A 320 13.77 9.16 29.56
CA ALA A 320 13.63 8.15 28.53
C ALA A 320 12.29 7.42 28.67
N ASN A 321 11.76 6.89 27.55
CA ASN A 321 10.55 6.08 27.54
C ASN A 321 10.65 4.96 28.62
N PRO A 322 9.71 4.89 29.59
CA PRO A 322 9.79 3.99 30.75
C PRO A 322 10.05 2.51 30.42
N ALA A 323 9.68 2.06 29.21
CA ALA A 323 9.90 0.69 28.76
C ALA A 323 11.38 0.28 28.58
N LEU A 324 12.33 1.23 28.55
CA LEU A 324 13.78 0.95 28.50
C LEU A 324 14.40 0.73 29.88
N VAL A 325 13.77 1.27 30.94
CA VAL A 325 14.28 1.17 32.32
C VAL A 325 14.02 -0.22 32.90
N SER A 326 12.88 -0.84 32.55
CA SER A 326 12.50 -2.18 33.02
C SER A 326 13.29 -3.35 32.41
N LEU A 327 14.27 -3.07 31.55
CA LEU A 327 15.21 -4.08 31.03
C LEU A 327 16.52 -4.16 31.85
N LEU A 328 16.69 -3.26 32.82
CA LEU A 328 17.87 -3.16 33.69
C LEU A 328 17.56 -3.50 35.17
N GLU A 329 16.29 -3.72 35.51
CA GLU A 329 15.83 -4.35 36.76
C GLU A 329 15.52 -5.84 36.51
#